data_AF-A0A0D6QZ58-F1
#
_entry.id   AF-A0A0D6QZ58-F1
#
_cell.length_a   1.000
_cell.length_b   1.000
_cell.length_c   1.000
_cell.angle_alpha   90.00
_cell.angle_beta   90.00
_cell.angle_gamma   90.00
#
_symmetry.space_group_name_H-M   'P 1'
#
loop_
_entity.id
_entity.type
_entity.pdbx_description
1 polymer ?
#
loop_
_entity_poly.entity_id
_entity_poly.type
_entity_poly.pdbx_seq_one_letter_code
_entity_poly.pdbx_strand_id
1 'polypeptide(L)'
;MKSKTVMMAAGWVLQHLQILLRIAWLLGIGSILMACVPLRPFLPFRGLMRHAASRGKLMNGSSSTKPRWSVPQSYFLHFYLVSVIWTTFLLACISYFAYCTTVPPSSESLGYSSVASHIAGGVDSLSPARSSSSLAKYRLQAWKTVLVLLLMEAQVVRRLYETLYVFDYSPSARMHFLGYLCGLFFYVAAPLSMCSLCCPDVFSYIVTQAINSILRQRAHIADIEFRPLDFGISLLKLGWWQWAGALIFIWGSIHQHRCHKILGLLRTEHQDESTKYFIPYGDWFQIVSCPHYLAEIVIYAGIVVASGGSDLTVWLLFGFVVANLTFAAIETHSWYLCKFDSYPRSRWSIIPYVC
;
A
#
# COMPACT_ATOMS: atom_id res chain seq x y z
N MET A 1 8.98 35.18 7.13
CA MET A 1 8.08 35.07 5.95
C MET A 1 8.12 33.69 5.29
N LYS A 2 9.29 33.16 4.88
CA LYS A 2 9.41 31.84 4.19
C LYS A 2 8.80 30.64 4.94
N SER A 3 8.99 30.55 6.26
CA SER A 3 8.44 29.44 7.07
C SER A 3 6.90 29.41 7.11
N LYS A 4 6.24 30.57 7.21
CA LYS A 4 4.76 30.67 7.18
C LYS A 4 4.19 30.21 5.84
N THR A 5 4.82 30.60 4.73
CA THR A 5 4.39 30.19 3.39
C THR A 5 4.51 28.67 3.18
N VAL A 6 5.60 28.06 3.65
CA VAL A 6 5.80 26.60 3.56
C VAL A 6 4.76 25.85 4.40
N MET A 7 4.46 26.32 5.61
CA MET A 7 3.47 25.69 6.48
C MET A 7 2.04 25.81 5.93
N MET A 8 1.69 26.96 5.33
CA MET A 8 0.41 27.14 4.64
C MET A 8 0.28 26.22 3.41
N ALA A 9 1.35 26.10 2.61
CA ALA A 9 1.37 25.21 1.46
C ALA A 9 1.23 23.73 1.88
N ALA A 10 1.95 23.30 2.92
CA ALA A 10 1.85 21.94 3.45
C ALA A 10 0.44 21.64 4.01
N GLY A 11 -0.16 22.60 4.74
CA GLY A 11 -1.53 22.47 5.24
C GLY A 11 -2.55 22.34 4.11
N TRP A 12 -2.42 23.15 3.05
CA TRP A 12 -3.29 23.07 1.88
C TRP A 12 -3.17 21.71 1.16
N VAL A 13 -1.94 21.24 0.94
CA VAL A 13 -1.69 19.94 0.29
C VAL A 13 -2.32 18.80 1.10
N LEU A 14 -2.17 18.81 2.42
CA LEU A 14 -2.72 17.78 3.29
C LEU A 14 -4.25 17.79 3.33
N GLN A 15 -4.88 18.96 3.29
CA GLN A 15 -6.34 19.07 3.19
C GLN A 15 -6.88 18.52 1.87
N HIS A 16 -6.14 18.68 0.77
CA HIS A 16 -6.56 18.20 -0.55
C HIS A 16 -5.98 16.83 -0.91
N LEU A 17 -5.15 16.24 -0.04
CA LEU A 17 -4.42 15.01 -0.31
C LEU A 17 -5.33 13.86 -0.73
N GLN A 18 -6.44 13.67 -0.02
CA GLN A 18 -7.41 12.61 -0.34
C GLN A 18 -8.00 12.80 -1.74
N ILE A 19 -8.37 14.03 -2.10
CA ILE A 19 -8.96 14.33 -3.41
C ILE A 19 -7.92 14.06 -4.51
N LEU A 20 -6.69 14.52 -4.32
CA LEU A 20 -5.60 14.30 -5.27
C LEU A 20 -5.29 12.81 -5.47
N LEU A 21 -5.24 12.03 -4.38
CA LEU A 21 -5.05 10.58 -4.46
C LEU A 21 -6.21 9.89 -5.19
N ARG A 22 -7.46 10.26 -4.88
CA ARG A 22 -8.64 9.69 -5.54
C ARG A 22 -8.64 9.98 -7.04
N ILE A 23 -8.34 11.22 -7.43
CA ILE A 23 -8.20 11.61 -8.85
C ILE A 23 -7.09 10.78 -9.51
N ALA A 24 -5.93 10.66 -8.88
CA ALA A 24 -4.82 9.89 -9.43
C ALA A 24 -5.19 8.40 -9.64
N TRP A 25 -5.87 7.77 -8.68
CA TRP A 25 -6.35 6.39 -8.82
C TRP A 25 -7.41 6.24 -9.90
N LEU A 26 -8.37 7.18 -9.98
CA LEU A 26 -9.40 7.18 -11.03
C LEU A 26 -8.80 7.34 -12.43
N LEU A 27 -7.82 8.22 -12.60
CA LEU A 27 -7.09 8.37 -13.86
C LEU A 27 -6.32 7.09 -14.22
N GLY A 28 -5.65 6.48 -13.24
CA GLY A 28 -4.96 5.20 -13.42
C GLY A 28 -5.90 4.08 -13.86
N ILE A 29 -7.01 3.88 -13.14
CA ILE A 29 -8.03 2.88 -13.48
C ILE A 29 -8.64 3.17 -14.85
N GLY A 30 -9.04 4.42 -15.09
CA GLY A 30 -9.63 4.85 -16.36
C GLY A 30 -8.71 4.60 -17.55
N SER A 31 -7.41 4.86 -17.39
CA SER A 31 -6.41 4.57 -18.43
C SER A 31 -6.32 3.07 -18.76
N ILE A 32 -6.39 2.19 -17.75
CA ILE A 32 -6.33 0.74 -17.96
C ILE A 32 -7.63 0.24 -18.61
N LEU A 33 -8.79 0.69 -18.10
CA LEU A 33 -10.09 0.30 -18.66
C LEU A 33 -10.22 0.73 -20.12
N MET A 34 -9.80 1.96 -20.46
CA MET A 34 -9.79 2.46 -21.83
C MET A 34 -8.88 1.62 -22.75
N ALA A 35 -7.77 1.09 -22.23
CA ALA A 35 -6.92 0.16 -22.99
C ALA A 35 -7.56 -1.23 -23.17
N CYS A 36 -8.49 -1.63 -22.30
CA CYS A 36 -9.22 -2.90 -22.41
C CYS A 36 -10.40 -2.84 -23.40
N VAL A 37 -10.93 -1.66 -23.69
CA VAL A 37 -12.10 -1.49 -24.57
C VAL A 37 -11.75 -1.89 -26.02
N PRO A 38 -12.44 -2.89 -26.62
CA PRO A 38 -12.13 -3.41 -27.96
C PRO A 38 -12.74 -2.56 -29.08
N LEU A 39 -12.70 -1.23 -28.96
CA LEU A 39 -13.23 -0.30 -29.95
C LEU A 39 -12.09 0.26 -30.81
N ARG A 40 -12.32 0.34 -32.13
CA ARG A 40 -11.34 0.84 -33.13
C ARG A 40 -10.64 2.15 -32.74
N PRO A 41 -11.32 3.21 -32.25
CA PRO A 41 -10.63 4.46 -31.88
C PRO A 41 -9.62 4.33 -30.74
N PHE A 42 -9.77 3.32 -29.87
CA PHE A 42 -8.88 3.11 -28.72
C PHE A 42 -7.75 2.12 -28.99
N LEU A 43 -7.70 1.48 -30.17
CA LEU A 43 -6.61 0.60 -30.58
C LEU A 43 -5.20 1.25 -30.50
N PRO A 44 -4.96 2.48 -30.98
CA PRO A 44 -3.65 3.12 -30.83
C PRO A 44 -3.29 3.36 -29.37
N PHE A 45 -4.26 3.76 -28.55
CA PHE A 45 -4.06 3.96 -27.12
C PHE A 45 -3.75 2.65 -26.38
N ARG A 46 -4.42 1.54 -26.74
CA ARG A 46 -4.11 0.20 -26.24
C ARG A 46 -2.68 -0.22 -26.60
N GLY A 47 -2.24 0.05 -27.83
CA GLY A 47 -0.86 -0.20 -28.26
C GLY A 47 0.16 0.57 -27.42
N LEU A 48 -0.09 1.86 -27.18
CA LEU A 48 0.74 2.70 -26.32
C LEU A 48 0.79 2.19 -24.87
N MET A 49 -0.37 1.85 -24.30
CA MET A 49 -0.46 1.33 -22.93
C MET A 49 0.25 -0.02 -22.79
N ARG A 50 0.10 -0.93 -23.76
CA ARG A 50 0.86 -2.19 -23.80
C ARG A 50 2.36 -1.95 -23.86
N HIS A 51 2.80 -0.99 -24.69
CA HIS A 51 4.22 -0.65 -24.78
C HIS A 51 4.75 -0.06 -23.45
N ALA A 52 3.99 0.85 -22.83
CA ALA A 52 4.35 1.45 -21.55
C ALA A 52 4.35 0.45 -20.37
N ALA A 53 3.45 -0.54 -20.41
CA ALA A 53 3.35 -1.61 -19.41
C ALA A 53 4.29 -2.80 -19.68
N SER A 54 4.91 -2.85 -20.86
CA SER A 54 5.77 -3.96 -21.26
C SER A 54 7.00 -4.06 -20.35
N ARG A 55 7.28 -5.29 -19.92
CA ARG A 55 8.41 -5.64 -19.05
C ARG A 55 8.87 -7.08 -19.28
N GLY A 56 10.16 -7.32 -19.12
CA GLY A 56 10.83 -8.61 -19.29
C GLY A 56 10.47 -9.26 -20.62
N LYS A 57 9.82 -10.42 -20.54
CA LYS A 57 9.40 -11.24 -21.70
C LYS A 57 8.44 -10.56 -22.68
N LEU A 58 7.71 -9.54 -22.24
CA LEU A 58 6.79 -8.78 -23.09
C LEU A 58 7.50 -7.71 -23.92
N MET A 59 8.79 -7.42 -23.67
CA MET A 59 9.58 -6.43 -24.44
C MET A 59 10.42 -7.05 -25.56
N ASN A 60 10.69 -8.35 -25.51
CA ASN A 60 11.56 -9.03 -26.48
C ASN A 60 10.79 -9.39 -27.76
N GLY A 61 10.44 -8.38 -28.56
CA GLY A 61 10.06 -8.56 -29.95
C GLY A 61 11.27 -8.39 -30.85
N SER A 62 11.79 -9.49 -31.41
CA SER A 62 12.63 -9.67 -32.62
C SER A 62 13.76 -8.68 -33.03
N SER A 63 14.02 -7.55 -32.38
CA SER A 63 15.02 -6.57 -32.82
C SER A 63 16.24 -6.55 -31.91
N SER A 64 17.44 -6.69 -32.49
CA SER A 64 18.75 -6.66 -31.81
C SER A 64 19.12 -5.29 -31.18
N THR A 65 18.27 -4.28 -31.34
CA THR A 65 18.45 -2.93 -30.79
C THR A 65 17.83 -2.82 -29.40
N LYS A 66 18.63 -2.34 -28.43
CA LYS A 66 18.13 -2.02 -27.08
C LYS A 66 16.95 -1.05 -27.19
N PRO A 67 15.79 -1.35 -26.60
CA PRO A 67 14.64 -0.48 -26.69
C PRO A 67 14.97 0.89 -26.06
N ARG A 68 14.78 1.96 -26.84
CA ARG A 68 14.93 3.35 -26.39
C ARG A 68 13.94 3.58 -25.23
N TRP A 69 14.34 4.27 -24.17
CA TRP A 69 13.52 4.50 -22.96
C TRP A 69 13.22 3.26 -22.11
N SER A 70 14.17 2.33 -22.03
CA SER A 70 14.09 1.17 -21.14
C SER A 70 15.08 1.24 -19.99
N VAL A 71 14.68 0.68 -18.84
CA VAL A 71 15.52 0.54 -17.64
C VAL A 71 15.67 -0.94 -17.27
N PRO A 72 16.74 -1.35 -16.57
CA PRO A 72 16.91 -2.72 -16.11
C PRO A 72 15.73 -3.18 -15.24
N GLN A 73 15.28 -4.43 -15.42
CA GLN A 73 14.20 -4.96 -14.59
C GLN A 73 14.62 -5.07 -13.10
N SER A 74 15.91 -5.24 -12.80
CA SER A 74 16.43 -5.25 -11.43
C SER A 74 16.13 -3.97 -10.63
N TYR A 75 15.76 -2.86 -11.29
CA TYR A 75 15.35 -1.62 -10.63
C TYR A 75 14.03 -1.74 -9.86
N PHE A 76 13.35 -2.89 -9.90
CA PHE A 76 12.32 -3.24 -8.90
C PHE A 76 12.85 -3.08 -7.46
N LEU A 77 14.14 -3.28 -7.22
CA LEU A 77 14.78 -3.01 -5.92
C LEU A 77 14.53 -1.58 -5.43
N HIS A 78 14.62 -0.58 -6.32
CA HIS A 78 14.42 0.82 -5.95
C HIS A 78 13.01 1.07 -5.40
N PHE A 79 12.01 0.43 -6.00
CA PHE A 79 10.63 0.56 -5.56
C PHE A 79 10.45 0.10 -4.12
N TYR A 80 11.01 -1.07 -3.79
CA TYR A 80 10.87 -1.64 -2.46
C TYR A 80 11.70 -0.90 -1.41
N LEU A 81 12.90 -0.42 -1.76
CA LEU A 81 13.70 0.43 -0.87
C LEU A 81 12.98 1.74 -0.54
N VAL A 82 12.50 2.46 -1.57
CA VAL A 82 11.72 3.69 -1.38
C VAL A 82 10.47 3.40 -0.56
N SER A 83 9.78 2.29 -0.85
CA SER A 83 8.56 1.93 -0.13
C SER A 83 8.81 1.66 1.34
N VAL A 84 9.78 0.80 1.69
CA VAL A 84 10.12 0.48 3.10
C VAL A 84 10.45 1.75 3.89
N ILE A 85 11.29 2.63 3.35
CA ILE A 85 11.65 3.89 4.01
C ILE A 85 10.40 4.75 4.23
N TRP A 86 9.56 4.87 3.19
CA TRP A 86 8.36 5.71 3.22
C TRP A 86 7.27 5.15 4.14
N THR A 87 7.00 3.84 4.08
CA THR A 87 6.01 3.16 4.93
C THR A 87 6.44 3.18 6.39
N THR A 88 7.73 2.96 6.67
CA THR A 88 8.28 3.05 8.03
C THR A 88 8.12 4.46 8.59
N PHE A 89 8.41 5.50 7.79
CA PHE A 89 8.21 6.89 8.20
C PHE A 89 6.73 7.18 8.54
N LEU A 90 5.80 6.82 7.64
CA LEU A 90 4.37 7.00 7.88
C LEU A 90 3.90 6.21 9.11
N LEU A 91 4.33 4.96 9.24
CA LEU A 91 4.00 4.10 10.37
C LEU A 91 4.48 4.71 11.69
N ALA A 92 5.70 5.23 11.74
CA ALA A 92 6.25 5.89 12.93
C ALA A 92 5.43 7.13 13.32
N CYS A 93 5.11 8.01 12.37
CA CYS A 93 4.31 9.21 12.64
C CYS A 93 2.89 8.88 13.12
N ILE A 94 2.20 7.95 12.45
CA ILE A 94 0.83 7.55 12.83
C ILE A 94 0.83 6.80 14.16
N SER A 95 1.82 5.93 14.41
CA SER A 95 1.94 5.20 15.67
C SER A 95 2.20 6.13 16.85
N TYR A 96 3.08 7.12 16.66
CA TYR A 96 3.34 8.15 17.67
C TYR A 96 2.06 8.94 17.99
N PHE A 97 1.34 9.40 16.98
CA PHE A 97 0.05 10.07 17.15
C PHE A 97 -0.99 9.18 17.85
N ALA A 98 -1.13 7.92 17.44
CA ALA A 98 -2.06 6.97 18.05
C ALA A 98 -1.72 6.72 19.53
N TYR A 99 -0.44 6.55 19.85
CA TYR A 99 0.02 6.35 21.22
C TYR A 99 -0.25 7.56 22.11
N CYS A 100 0.18 8.76 21.68
CA CYS A 100 -0.03 9.99 22.44
C CYS A 100 -1.51 10.34 22.63
N THR A 101 -2.36 10.00 21.66
CA THR A 101 -3.80 10.24 21.82
C THR A 101 -4.45 9.21 22.75
N THR A 102 -3.89 8.01 22.93
CA THR A 102 -4.41 6.99 23.86
C THR A 102 -3.92 7.11 25.29
N VAL A 103 -2.67 7.51 25.51
CA VAL A 103 -2.12 7.71 26.85
C VAL A 103 -2.69 9.02 27.40
N PRO A 104 -3.44 9.01 28.54
CA PRO A 104 -3.82 10.26 29.18
C PRO A 104 -2.54 11.01 29.59
N PRO A 105 -2.47 12.34 29.43
CA PRO A 105 -1.32 13.09 29.93
C PRO A 105 -1.16 12.85 31.43
N SER A 106 -0.16 12.06 31.79
CA SER A 106 0.25 11.81 33.17
C SER A 106 1.01 13.03 33.67
N SER A 107 0.27 14.10 33.98
CA SER A 107 0.58 15.16 34.96
C SER A 107 -0.27 16.42 34.68
N GLU A 108 -1.52 16.42 35.14
CA GLU A 108 -2.15 17.59 35.79
C GLU A 108 -3.43 17.14 36.52
N SER A 109 -3.32 17.10 37.86
CA SER A 109 -4.39 17.09 38.87
C SER A 109 -5.64 16.22 38.63
N LEU A 110 -5.52 14.92 38.92
CA LEU A 110 -6.66 14.15 39.40
C LEU A 110 -6.97 14.58 40.85
N GLY A 111 -7.61 15.73 41.01
CA GLY A 111 -7.95 16.29 42.32
C GLY A 111 -7.98 17.81 42.30
N TYR A 112 -9.11 18.39 41.84
CA TYR A 112 -9.69 19.68 42.27
C TYR A 112 -10.92 20.08 41.43
N SER A 113 -11.30 19.33 40.38
CA SER A 113 -12.53 19.62 39.61
C SER A 113 -13.80 18.98 40.18
N SER A 114 -13.70 17.93 41.01
CA SER A 114 -14.88 17.31 41.64
C SER A 114 -15.40 18.08 42.86
N VAL A 115 -14.56 18.86 43.54
CA VAL A 115 -14.97 19.65 44.72
C VAL A 115 -15.42 21.05 44.30
N ALA A 116 -14.80 21.65 43.29
CA ALA A 116 -15.22 22.95 42.75
C ALA A 116 -16.58 22.88 42.01
N SER A 117 -16.92 21.75 41.38
CA SER A 117 -18.19 21.56 40.69
C SER A 117 -19.39 21.28 41.61
N HIS A 118 -19.15 20.84 42.85
CA HIS A 118 -20.20 20.66 43.85
C HIS A 118 -20.45 21.92 44.72
N ILE A 119 -19.51 22.87 44.73
CA ILE A 119 -19.65 24.14 45.49
C ILE A 119 -20.19 25.27 44.61
N ALA A 120 -19.90 25.27 43.31
CA ALA A 120 -20.49 26.21 42.35
C ALA A 120 -21.81 25.64 41.79
N GLY A 121 -22.87 25.70 42.60
CA GLY A 121 -24.22 25.37 42.15
C GLY A 121 -24.67 26.26 40.99
N GLY A 122 -25.28 25.64 39.99
CA GLY A 122 -26.23 26.31 39.09
C GLY A 122 -25.84 26.41 37.62
N VAL A 123 -26.57 25.60 36.85
CA VAL A 123 -27.11 25.84 35.50
C VAL A 123 -26.55 24.92 34.41
N ASP A 124 -27.45 24.07 33.95
CA ASP A 124 -27.48 23.20 32.79
C ASP A 124 -26.37 23.37 31.73
N SER A 125 -25.57 22.32 31.56
CA SER A 125 -24.99 21.99 30.25
C SER A 125 -24.77 20.48 30.11
N LEU A 126 -25.81 19.78 29.62
CA LEU A 126 -25.65 18.50 28.94
C LEU A 126 -24.62 18.66 27.81
N SER A 127 -23.38 18.18 27.96
CA SER A 127 -22.47 17.81 26.85
C SER A 127 -21.12 17.08 27.14
N PRO A 128 -20.82 16.43 28.30
CA PRO A 128 -19.58 15.62 28.40
C PRO A 128 -19.61 14.32 27.58
N ALA A 129 -20.80 13.74 27.34
CA ALA A 129 -20.94 12.43 26.71
C ALA A 129 -20.68 12.44 25.20
N ARG A 130 -20.95 13.55 24.51
CA ARG A 130 -20.80 13.66 23.04
C ARG A 130 -19.33 13.75 22.61
N SER A 131 -18.48 14.46 23.37
CA SER A 131 -17.04 14.63 23.10
C SER A 131 -16.21 13.38 23.40
N SER A 132 -16.57 12.62 24.43
CA SER A 132 -15.93 11.32 24.74
C SER A 132 -16.15 10.30 23.62
N SER A 133 -17.36 10.27 23.06
CA SER A 133 -17.72 9.36 21.95
C SER A 133 -17.00 9.68 20.64
N SER A 134 -16.72 10.96 20.34
CA SER A 134 -15.98 11.36 19.14
C SER A 134 -14.50 11.04 19.27
N LEU A 135 -13.88 11.36 20.42
CA LEU A 135 -12.46 11.07 20.69
C LEU A 135 -12.16 9.56 20.63
N ALA A 136 -13.06 8.73 21.16
CA ALA A 136 -12.93 7.27 21.07
C ALA A 136 -12.93 6.77 19.61
N LYS A 137 -13.76 7.36 18.74
CA LYS A 137 -13.78 7.03 17.30
C LYS A 137 -12.47 7.45 16.61
N TYR A 138 -11.93 8.63 16.93
CA TYR A 138 -10.64 9.08 16.41
C TYR A 138 -9.49 8.15 16.81
N ARG A 139 -9.42 7.76 18.09
CA ARG A 139 -8.42 6.80 18.58
C ARG A 139 -8.52 5.46 17.86
N LEU A 140 -9.73 4.91 17.75
CA LEU A 140 -9.96 3.65 17.04
C LEU A 140 -9.53 3.74 15.57
N GLN A 141 -9.83 4.87 14.90
CA GLN A 141 -9.44 5.10 13.52
C GLN A 141 -7.92 5.14 13.36
N ALA A 142 -7.21 5.83 14.27
CA ALA A 142 -5.75 5.88 14.26
C ALA A 142 -5.14 4.46 14.40
N TRP A 143 -5.62 3.65 15.35
CA TRP A 143 -5.14 2.28 15.52
C TRP A 143 -5.47 1.34 14.36
N LYS A 144 -6.63 1.52 13.70
CA LYS A 144 -6.92 0.80 12.43
C LYS A 144 -5.90 1.16 11.35
N THR A 145 -5.56 2.44 11.22
CA THR A 145 -4.52 2.89 10.27
C THR A 145 -3.15 2.33 10.63
N VAL A 146 -2.78 2.29 11.91
CA VAL A 146 -1.53 1.64 12.37
C VAL A 146 -1.49 0.18 11.93
N LEU A 147 -2.56 -0.59 12.16
CA LEU A 147 -2.61 -1.99 11.75
C LEU A 147 -2.45 -2.15 10.23
N VAL A 148 -3.16 -1.35 9.44
CA VAL A 148 -3.07 -1.42 7.97
C VAL A 148 -1.66 -1.05 7.48
N LEU A 149 -1.02 -0.04 8.08
CA LEU A 149 0.36 0.31 7.77
C LEU A 149 1.36 -0.77 8.21
N LEU A 150 1.13 -1.49 9.31
CA LEU A 150 1.92 -2.66 9.70
C LEU A 150 1.81 -3.79 8.68
N LEU A 151 0.60 -4.06 8.16
CA LEU A 151 0.39 -5.03 7.09
C LEU A 151 1.12 -4.59 5.81
N MET A 152 1.03 -3.31 5.45
CA MET A 152 1.74 -2.77 4.28
C MET A 152 3.26 -2.82 4.46
N GLU A 153 3.78 -2.51 5.64
CA GLU A 153 5.21 -2.64 5.99
C GLU A 153 5.66 -4.10 5.81
N ALA A 154 4.93 -5.05 6.37
CA ALA A 154 5.22 -6.48 6.23
C ALA A 154 5.21 -6.92 4.75
N GLN A 155 4.29 -6.39 3.94
CA GLN A 155 4.25 -6.64 2.50
C GLN A 155 5.52 -6.11 1.83
N VAL A 156 5.88 -4.84 2.01
CA VAL A 156 7.00 -4.23 1.28
C VAL A 156 8.36 -4.77 1.72
N VAL A 157 8.52 -5.08 3.02
CA VAL A 157 9.73 -5.74 3.54
C VAL A 157 9.88 -7.15 2.97
N ARG A 158 8.80 -7.93 2.91
CA ARG A 158 8.84 -9.25 2.26
C ARG A 158 9.19 -9.12 0.78
N ARG A 159 8.59 -8.17 0.06
CA ARG A 159 8.89 -7.97 -1.36
C ARG A 159 10.33 -7.53 -1.59
N LEU A 160 10.89 -6.69 -0.71
CA LEU A 160 12.31 -6.34 -0.71
C LEU A 160 13.18 -7.60 -0.51
N TYR A 161 12.88 -8.41 0.49
CA TYR A 161 13.56 -9.68 0.74
C TYR A 161 13.51 -10.61 -0.48
N GLU A 162 12.34 -10.79 -1.09
CA GLU A 162 12.18 -11.60 -2.29
C GLU A 162 13.01 -11.07 -3.46
N THR A 163 13.08 -9.75 -3.64
CA THR A 163 13.92 -9.12 -4.67
C THR A 163 15.41 -9.30 -4.44
N LEU A 164 15.86 -9.40 -3.19
CA LEU A 164 17.27 -9.60 -2.87
C LEU A 164 17.69 -11.07 -2.91
N TYR A 165 16.80 -11.99 -2.50
CA TYR A 165 17.18 -13.37 -2.21
C TYR A 165 16.42 -14.44 -3.01
N VAL A 166 15.26 -14.11 -3.59
CA VAL A 166 14.41 -15.09 -4.30
C VAL A 166 14.41 -14.83 -5.81
N PHE A 167 14.39 -13.57 -6.23
CA PHE A 167 14.37 -13.23 -7.64
C PHE A 167 15.77 -13.14 -8.23
N ASP A 168 16.03 -13.99 -9.21
CA ASP A 168 17.16 -13.84 -10.12
C ASP A 168 16.71 -13.07 -11.38
N TYR A 169 17.08 -11.79 -11.48
CA TYR A 169 16.73 -10.95 -12.63
C TYR A 169 17.75 -11.16 -13.74
N SER A 170 17.29 -11.66 -14.90
CA SER A 170 18.14 -11.75 -16.09
C SER A 170 18.74 -10.37 -16.45
N PRO A 171 20.06 -10.26 -16.70
CA PRO A 171 20.72 -9.00 -17.07
C PRO A 171 20.14 -8.33 -18.32
N SER A 172 19.54 -9.14 -19.19
CA SER A 172 18.91 -8.72 -20.44
C SER A 172 17.46 -8.26 -20.24
N ALA A 173 16.84 -8.53 -19.09
CA ALA A 173 15.46 -8.16 -18.83
C ALA A 173 15.32 -6.65 -18.57
N ARG A 174 14.37 -6.02 -19.28
CA ARG A 174 14.13 -4.58 -19.26
C ARG A 174 12.68 -4.28 -18.88
N MET A 175 12.41 -3.07 -18.42
CA MET A 175 11.06 -2.50 -18.32
C MET A 175 11.04 -1.11 -18.93
N HIS A 176 9.89 -0.69 -19.43
CA HIS A 176 9.74 0.66 -19.98
C HIS A 176 9.85 1.73 -18.88
N PHE A 177 10.44 2.89 -19.19
CA PHE A 177 10.66 3.97 -18.22
C PHE A 177 9.36 4.54 -17.62
N LEU A 178 8.29 4.65 -18.42
CA LEU A 178 6.97 5.05 -17.89
C LEU A 178 6.42 4.02 -16.88
N GLY A 179 6.63 2.73 -17.14
CA GLY A 179 6.29 1.68 -16.18
C GLY A 179 7.09 1.81 -14.88
N TYR A 180 8.35 2.24 -14.97
CA TYR A 180 9.18 2.54 -13.80
C TYR A 180 8.64 3.71 -12.98
N LEU A 181 8.28 4.83 -13.62
CA LEU A 181 7.67 5.97 -12.93
C LEU A 181 6.32 5.62 -12.30
N CYS A 182 5.47 4.87 -13.01
CA CYS A 182 4.19 4.38 -12.48
C CYS A 182 4.40 3.48 -11.26
N GLY A 183 5.42 2.60 -11.30
CA GLY A 183 5.84 1.79 -10.16
C GLY A 183 6.22 2.64 -8.96
N LEU A 184 7.12 3.62 -9.12
CA LEU A 184 7.51 4.53 -8.04
C LEU A 184 6.31 5.29 -7.46
N PHE A 185 5.45 5.82 -8.32
CA PHE A 185 4.22 6.49 -7.89
C PHE A 185 3.36 5.56 -7.01
N PHE A 186 3.14 4.32 -7.45
CA PHE A 186 2.34 3.34 -6.71
C PHE A 186 2.89 3.09 -5.30
N TYR A 187 4.20 2.85 -5.15
CA TYR A 187 4.81 2.54 -3.85
C TYR A 187 4.86 3.72 -2.88
N VAL A 188 4.72 4.95 -3.37
CA VAL A 188 4.55 6.15 -2.53
C VAL A 188 3.07 6.39 -2.21
N ALA A 189 2.20 6.29 -3.22
CA ALA A 189 0.78 6.62 -3.10
C ALA A 189 -0.04 5.56 -2.36
N ALA A 190 0.33 4.28 -2.44
CA ALA A 190 -0.40 3.19 -1.79
C ALA A 190 -0.44 3.32 -0.26
N PRO A 191 0.69 3.40 0.47
CA PRO A 191 0.63 3.57 1.92
C PRO A 191 0.08 4.93 2.34
N LEU A 192 0.29 5.97 1.53
CA LEU A 192 -0.29 7.29 1.76
C LEU A 192 -1.83 7.26 1.66
N SER A 193 -2.37 6.46 0.73
CA SER A 193 -3.83 6.25 0.61
C SER A 193 -4.42 5.59 1.85
N MET A 194 -3.70 4.63 2.44
CA MET A 194 -4.12 3.91 3.63
C MET A 194 -4.18 4.77 4.89
N CYS A 195 -3.38 5.84 4.96
CA CYS A 195 -3.37 6.78 6.10
C CYS A 195 -3.96 8.15 5.79
N SER A 196 -4.45 8.37 4.56
CA SER A 196 -4.91 9.69 4.08
C SER A 196 -6.03 10.32 4.90
N LEU A 197 -6.85 9.51 5.58
CA LEU A 197 -7.86 9.98 6.54
C LEU A 197 -7.27 10.61 7.81
N CYS A 198 -6.15 10.08 8.30
CA CYS A 198 -5.51 10.51 9.53
C CYS A 198 -4.40 11.55 9.30
N CYS A 199 -3.91 11.70 8.07
CA CYS A 199 -2.79 12.59 7.74
C CYS A 199 -2.97 14.06 8.18
N PRO A 200 -4.12 14.72 7.95
CA PRO A 200 -4.31 16.12 8.37
C PRO A 200 -4.23 16.29 9.90
N ASP A 201 -4.85 15.37 10.63
CA ASP A 201 -4.88 15.39 12.10
C ASP A 201 -3.48 15.16 12.68
N VAL A 202 -2.75 14.18 12.15
CA VAL A 202 -1.38 13.87 12.55
C VAL A 202 -0.44 15.04 12.28
N PHE A 203 -0.56 15.67 11.11
CA PHE A 203 0.21 16.85 10.78
C PHE A 203 -0.08 18.01 11.73
N SER A 204 -1.36 18.31 11.97
CA SER A 204 -1.76 19.36 12.91
C SER A 204 -1.20 19.08 14.31
N TYR A 205 -1.29 17.84 14.79
CA TYR A 205 -0.77 17.43 16.09
C TYR A 205 0.75 17.61 16.18
N ILE A 206 1.51 17.14 15.18
CA ILE A 206 2.97 17.28 15.15
C ILE A 206 3.38 18.74 15.09
N VAL A 207 2.72 19.56 14.28
CA VAL A 207 2.99 21.01 14.18
C VAL A 207 2.69 21.71 15.50
N THR A 208 1.55 21.43 16.13
CA THR A 208 1.22 21.98 17.45
C THR A 208 2.24 21.58 18.50
N GLN A 209 2.69 20.31 18.52
CA GLN A 209 3.72 19.86 19.45
C GLN A 209 5.06 20.54 19.19
N ALA A 210 5.46 20.71 17.92
CA ALA A 210 6.69 21.40 17.56
C ALA A 210 6.65 22.88 17.99
N ILE A 211 5.53 23.57 17.75
CA ILE A 211 5.33 24.96 18.18
C ILE A 211 5.37 25.05 19.71
N ASN A 212 4.67 24.17 20.42
CA ASN A 212 4.66 24.13 21.88
C ASN A 212 6.06 23.87 22.44
N SER A 213 6.86 23.01 21.80
CA SER A 213 8.23 22.72 22.21
C SER A 213 9.17 23.92 22.01
N ILE A 214 8.96 24.70 20.95
CA ILE A 214 9.72 25.93 20.69
C ILE A 214 9.33 27.05 21.66
N LEU A 215 8.02 27.20 21.94
CA LEU A 215 7.49 28.24 22.84
C LEU A 215 7.80 27.94 24.31
N ARG A 216 7.75 26.67 24.71
CA ARG A 216 7.99 26.21 26.08
C ARG A 216 9.47 25.88 26.25
N GLN A 217 10.32 26.88 26.09
CA GLN A 217 11.76 26.74 26.33
C GLN A 217 11.95 26.32 27.80
N ARG A 218 12.21 25.02 28.04
CA ARG A 218 12.53 24.41 29.34
C ARG A 218 11.35 24.15 30.29
N ALA A 219 10.43 23.27 29.93
CA ALA A 219 9.65 22.51 30.91
C ALA A 219 9.70 21.02 30.54
N HIS A 220 10.14 20.21 31.51
CA HIS A 220 10.25 18.75 31.52
C HIS A 220 9.68 18.08 30.26
N ILE A 221 10.56 17.51 29.43
CA ILE A 221 10.16 16.40 28.57
C ILE A 221 9.63 15.38 29.56
N ALA A 222 8.31 15.25 29.67
CA ALA A 222 7.74 14.07 30.28
C ALA A 222 8.27 12.95 29.39
N ASP A 223 9.18 12.14 29.92
CA ASP A 223 9.70 10.99 29.22
C ASP A 223 8.49 10.12 28.90
N ILE A 224 8.00 10.22 27.66
CA ILE A 224 7.01 9.32 27.13
C ILE A 224 7.74 8.00 26.97
N GLU A 225 7.80 7.23 28.06
CA GLU A 225 8.34 5.88 28.01
C GLU A 225 7.45 5.08 27.06
N PHE A 226 8.04 4.66 25.94
CA PHE A 226 7.38 3.76 25.01
C PHE A 226 7.24 2.39 25.68
N ARG A 227 6.00 1.97 25.93
CA ARG A 227 5.69 0.65 26.49
C ARG A 227 5.19 -0.27 25.38
N PRO A 228 5.99 -1.25 24.92
CA PRO A 228 5.59 -2.16 23.83
C PRO A 228 4.31 -2.95 24.14
N LEU A 229 4.09 -3.26 25.41
CA LEU A 229 2.92 -4.02 25.87
C LEU A 229 1.62 -3.21 25.69
N ASP A 230 1.65 -1.90 25.96
CA ASP A 230 0.49 -1.01 25.77
C ASP A 230 0.16 -0.80 24.29
N PHE A 231 1.20 -0.79 23.43
CA PHE A 231 1.03 -0.79 21.98
C PHE A 231 0.33 -2.07 21.50
N GLY A 232 0.77 -3.24 21.98
CA GLY A 232 0.15 -4.53 21.66
C GLY A 232 -1.30 -4.63 22.12
N ILE A 233 -1.60 -4.24 23.36
CA ILE A 233 -2.97 -4.23 23.88
C ILE A 233 -3.88 -3.31 23.06
N SER A 234 -3.37 -2.16 22.61
CA SER A 234 -4.15 -1.22 21.80
C SER A 234 -4.52 -1.78 20.43
N LEU A 235 -3.64 -2.57 19.81
CA LEU A 235 -3.97 -3.33 18.59
C LEU A 235 -4.97 -4.46 18.85
N LEU A 236 -4.84 -5.18 19.96
CA LEU A 236 -5.76 -6.28 20.31
C LEU A 236 -7.20 -5.80 20.56
N LYS A 237 -7.39 -4.53 20.95
CA LYS A 237 -8.71 -3.90 21.12
C LYS A 237 -9.43 -3.60 19.80
N LEU A 238 -8.79 -3.83 18.65
CA LEU A 238 -9.42 -3.65 17.34
C LEU A 238 -10.53 -4.69 17.10
N GLY A 239 -11.48 -4.34 16.23
CA GLY A 239 -12.64 -5.19 15.93
C GLY A 239 -12.28 -6.44 15.12
N TRP A 240 -13.20 -7.40 15.06
CA TRP A 240 -12.97 -8.66 14.35
C TRP A 240 -12.70 -8.49 12.85
N TRP A 241 -13.26 -7.44 12.21
CA TRP A 241 -12.97 -7.10 10.81
C TRP A 241 -11.48 -6.84 10.56
N GLN A 242 -10.78 -6.22 11.51
CA GLN A 242 -9.35 -5.95 11.42
C GLN A 242 -8.54 -7.25 11.34
N TRP A 243 -8.87 -8.20 12.23
CA TRP A 243 -8.21 -9.49 12.29
C TRP A 243 -8.61 -10.42 11.14
N ALA A 244 -9.87 -10.40 10.70
CA ALA A 244 -10.30 -11.10 9.50
C ALA A 244 -9.54 -10.62 8.25
N GLY A 245 -9.38 -9.29 8.10
CA GLY A 245 -8.57 -8.71 7.03
C GLY A 245 -7.09 -9.10 7.11
N ALA A 246 -6.51 -9.10 8.32
CA ALA A 246 -5.14 -9.56 8.55
C ALA A 246 -4.95 -11.04 8.20
N LEU A 247 -5.93 -11.92 8.51
CA LEU A 247 -5.89 -13.33 8.13
C LEU A 247 -5.93 -13.51 6.60
N ILE A 248 -6.81 -12.79 5.90
CA ILE A 248 -6.88 -12.79 4.43
C ILE A 248 -5.54 -12.30 3.84
N PHE A 249 -4.97 -11.24 4.41
CA PHE A 249 -3.67 -10.70 4.01
C PHE A 249 -2.56 -11.76 4.16
N ILE A 250 -2.47 -12.41 5.32
CA ILE A 250 -1.46 -13.45 5.58
C ILE A 250 -1.63 -14.60 4.60
N TRP A 251 -2.87 -15.01 4.33
CA TRP A 251 -3.16 -16.08 3.40
C TRP A 251 -2.67 -15.77 1.97
N GLY A 252 -3.02 -14.60 1.45
CA GLY A 252 -2.53 -14.13 0.15
C GLY A 252 -1.00 -13.99 0.13
N SER A 253 -0.39 -13.50 1.22
CA SER A 253 1.06 -13.32 1.34
C SER A 253 1.81 -14.66 1.25
N ILE A 254 1.31 -15.71 1.91
CA ILE A 254 1.88 -17.07 1.85
C ILE A 254 1.88 -17.59 0.41
N HIS A 255 0.74 -17.51 -0.28
CA HIS A 255 0.62 -17.97 -1.66
C HIS A 255 1.48 -17.17 -2.64
N GLN A 256 1.52 -15.85 -2.47
CA GLN A 256 2.36 -15.00 -3.31
C GLN A 256 3.84 -15.38 -3.15
N HIS A 257 4.29 -15.59 -1.91
CA HIS A 257 5.68 -15.99 -1.62
C HIS A 257 6.03 -17.36 -2.22
N ARG A 258 5.13 -18.34 -2.08
CA ARG A 258 5.29 -19.68 -2.69
C ARG A 258 5.41 -19.59 -4.21
N CYS A 259 4.54 -18.81 -4.85
CA CYS A 259 4.59 -18.60 -6.29
C CYS A 259 5.90 -17.94 -6.75
N HIS A 260 6.43 -16.97 -6.00
CA HIS A 260 7.71 -16.35 -6.32
C HIS A 260 8.89 -17.31 -6.14
N LYS A 261 8.87 -18.16 -5.11
CA LYS A 261 9.87 -19.23 -4.94
C LYS A 261 9.85 -20.21 -6.11
N ILE A 262 8.68 -20.67 -6.55
CA ILE A 262 8.56 -21.54 -7.73
C ILE A 262 9.17 -20.86 -8.97
N LEU A 263 8.84 -19.59 -9.21
CA LEU A 263 9.39 -18.84 -10.35
C LEU A 263 10.89 -18.60 -10.25
N GLY A 264 11.43 -18.42 -9.04
CA GLY A 264 12.86 -18.28 -8.79
C GLY A 264 13.61 -19.59 -9.04
N LEU A 265 13.12 -20.70 -8.49
CA LEU A 265 13.72 -22.03 -8.65
C LEU A 265 13.81 -22.46 -10.11
N LEU A 266 12.77 -22.20 -10.92
CA LEU A 266 12.78 -22.50 -12.36
C LEU A 266 13.88 -21.77 -13.14
N ARG A 267 14.42 -20.67 -12.61
CA ARG A 267 15.56 -19.97 -13.22
C ARG A 267 16.89 -20.56 -12.76
N THR A 268 17.00 -20.88 -11.47
CA THR A 268 18.21 -21.46 -10.89
C THR A 268 18.48 -22.87 -11.42
N GLU A 269 17.44 -23.71 -11.53
CA GLU A 269 17.57 -25.08 -12.04
C GLU A 269 18.01 -25.14 -13.51
N HIS A 270 17.79 -24.05 -14.26
CA HIS A 270 18.04 -23.98 -15.71
C HIS A 270 19.00 -22.82 -16.03
N GLN A 271 19.98 -22.59 -15.15
CA GLN A 271 20.93 -21.47 -15.23
C GLN A 271 21.72 -21.46 -16.57
N ASP A 272 22.07 -22.63 -17.10
CA ASP A 272 22.74 -22.79 -18.40
C ASP A 272 21.84 -22.41 -19.60
N GLU A 273 20.51 -22.38 -19.42
CA GLU A 273 19.51 -21.96 -20.40
C GLU A 273 18.80 -20.67 -19.95
N SER A 274 19.47 -19.75 -19.25
CA SER A 274 18.88 -18.52 -18.64
C SER A 274 18.09 -17.59 -19.57
N THR A 275 18.15 -17.80 -20.89
CA THR A 275 17.37 -17.07 -21.91
C THR A 275 16.07 -17.77 -22.32
N LYS A 276 15.90 -19.04 -21.95
CA LYS A 276 14.76 -19.89 -22.27
C LYS A 276 13.71 -19.79 -21.16
N TYR A 277 12.45 -19.78 -21.56
CA TYR A 277 11.34 -19.70 -20.63
C TYR A 277 10.75 -21.10 -20.38
N PHE A 278 10.21 -21.29 -19.17
CA PHE A 278 9.60 -22.55 -18.75
C PHE A 278 8.17 -22.33 -18.24
N ILE A 279 7.37 -23.41 -18.26
CA ILE A 279 5.99 -23.41 -17.79
C ILE A 279 5.99 -23.72 -16.29
N PRO A 280 5.50 -22.81 -15.42
CA PRO A 280 5.47 -23.05 -13.99
C PRO A 280 4.34 -24.02 -13.61
N TYR A 281 4.63 -24.87 -12.63
CA TYR A 281 3.72 -25.82 -12.00
C TYR A 281 3.82 -25.75 -10.47
N GLY A 282 2.76 -26.14 -9.77
CA GLY A 282 2.67 -26.10 -8.32
C GLY A 282 1.83 -24.92 -7.79
N ASP A 283 1.28 -25.09 -6.59
CA ASP A 283 0.33 -24.14 -5.99
C ASP A 283 -0.80 -23.75 -6.98
N TRP A 284 -1.26 -22.50 -6.97
CA TRP A 284 -2.28 -21.99 -7.86
C TRP A 284 -1.88 -21.91 -9.35
N PHE A 285 -0.64 -22.23 -9.74
CA PHE A 285 -0.27 -22.29 -11.16
C PHE A 285 -1.05 -23.38 -11.93
N GLN A 286 -1.63 -24.36 -11.23
CA GLN A 286 -2.48 -25.38 -11.85
C GLN A 286 -3.79 -24.80 -12.40
N ILE A 287 -4.27 -23.69 -11.80
CA ILE A 287 -5.58 -23.10 -12.10
C ILE A 287 -5.42 -21.86 -12.97
N VAL A 288 -4.43 -21.01 -12.66
CA VAL A 288 -4.23 -19.72 -13.32
C VAL A 288 -2.79 -19.52 -13.78
N SER A 289 -2.59 -18.74 -14.83
CA SER A 289 -1.25 -18.45 -15.36
C SER A 289 -0.43 -17.55 -14.46
N CYS A 290 -1.07 -16.58 -13.80
CA CYS A 290 -0.41 -15.58 -12.96
C CYS A 290 -0.94 -15.60 -11.51
N PRO A 291 -0.76 -16.69 -10.75
CA PRO A 291 -1.29 -16.83 -9.40
C PRO A 291 -0.66 -15.85 -8.40
N HIS A 292 0.58 -15.42 -8.63
CA HIS A 292 1.24 -14.41 -7.80
C HIS A 292 0.56 -13.03 -7.90
N TYR A 293 -0.08 -12.72 -9.03
CA TYR A 293 -0.91 -11.52 -9.18
C TYR A 293 -2.28 -11.70 -8.51
N LEU A 294 -2.89 -12.89 -8.64
CA LEU A 294 -4.13 -13.21 -7.91
C LEU A 294 -3.92 -13.11 -6.38
N ALA A 295 -2.82 -13.66 -5.88
CA ALA A 295 -2.44 -13.59 -4.48
C ALA A 295 -2.23 -12.14 -4.02
N GLU A 296 -1.69 -11.27 -4.87
CA GLU A 296 -1.59 -9.84 -4.56
C GLU A 296 -2.96 -9.15 -4.47
N ILE A 297 -3.91 -9.51 -5.34
CA ILE A 297 -5.30 -9.05 -5.21
C ILE A 297 -5.88 -9.47 -3.85
N VAL A 298 -5.66 -10.71 -3.42
CA VAL A 298 -6.10 -11.20 -2.10
C VAL A 298 -5.47 -10.41 -0.95
N ILE A 299 -4.18 -10.07 -1.05
CA ILE A 299 -3.46 -9.25 -0.06
C ILE A 299 -4.14 -7.88 0.10
N TYR A 300 -4.39 -7.18 -1.00
CA TYR A 300 -5.05 -5.86 -0.94
C TYR A 300 -6.53 -5.94 -0.55
N ALA A 301 -7.23 -7.03 -0.89
CA ALA A 301 -8.58 -7.29 -0.37
C ALA A 301 -8.56 -7.43 1.16
N GLY A 302 -7.56 -8.13 1.72
CA GLY A 302 -7.32 -8.19 3.16
C GLY A 302 -7.10 -6.80 3.78
N ILE A 303 -6.36 -5.91 3.11
CA ILE A 303 -6.17 -4.52 3.54
C ILE A 303 -7.48 -3.73 3.53
N VAL A 304 -8.32 -3.86 2.50
CA VAL A 304 -9.65 -3.21 2.44
C VAL A 304 -10.50 -3.65 3.63
N VAL A 305 -10.56 -4.95 3.90
CA VAL A 305 -11.30 -5.51 5.05
C VAL A 305 -10.71 -5.02 6.37
N ALA A 306 -9.38 -5.03 6.52
CA ALA A 306 -8.70 -4.58 7.73
C ALA A 306 -8.96 -3.10 8.03
N SER A 307 -9.02 -2.24 6.99
CA SER A 307 -9.37 -0.82 7.12
C SER A 307 -10.82 -0.58 7.55
N GLY A 308 -11.68 -1.60 7.50
CA GLY A 308 -13.11 -1.52 7.82
C GLY A 308 -14.00 -1.17 6.62
N GLY A 309 -13.44 -1.09 5.41
CA GLY A 309 -14.21 -0.99 4.15
C GLY A 309 -14.95 0.33 3.91
N SER A 310 -14.76 1.36 4.74
CA SER A 310 -15.46 2.64 4.59
C SER A 310 -14.69 3.69 3.79
N ASP A 311 -13.37 3.52 3.60
CA ASP A 311 -12.53 4.51 2.92
C ASP A 311 -12.52 4.29 1.41
N LEU A 312 -13.16 5.21 0.67
CA LEU A 312 -13.18 5.21 -0.79
C LEU A 312 -11.77 5.23 -1.40
N THR A 313 -10.80 5.89 -0.75
CA THR A 313 -9.42 6.00 -1.25
C THR A 313 -8.74 4.63 -1.26
N VAL A 314 -8.99 3.82 -0.23
CA VAL A 314 -8.48 2.44 -0.13
C VAL A 314 -9.18 1.53 -1.15
N TRP A 315 -10.49 1.73 -1.39
CA TRP A 315 -11.22 1.03 -2.46
C TRP A 315 -10.69 1.36 -3.85
N LEU A 316 -10.37 2.63 -4.12
CA LEU A 316 -9.79 3.03 -5.42
C LEU A 316 -8.37 2.47 -5.59
N LEU A 317 -7.55 2.46 -4.55
CA LEU A 317 -6.26 1.75 -4.56
C LEU A 317 -6.46 0.27 -4.90
N PHE A 318 -7.40 -0.42 -4.25
CA PHE A 318 -7.71 -1.81 -4.54
C PHE A 318 -8.19 -2.01 -5.98
N GLY A 319 -9.09 -1.16 -6.47
CA GLY A 319 -9.57 -1.18 -7.85
C GLY A 319 -8.43 -0.99 -8.87
N PHE A 320 -7.48 -0.11 -8.58
CA PHE A 320 -6.28 0.05 -9.41
C PHE A 320 -5.40 -1.21 -9.40
N VAL A 321 -5.17 -1.82 -8.24
CA VAL A 321 -4.41 -3.08 -8.11
C VAL A 321 -5.07 -4.18 -8.96
N VAL A 322 -6.38 -4.37 -8.83
CA VAL A 322 -7.14 -5.35 -9.61
C VAL A 322 -7.01 -5.07 -11.11
N ALA A 323 -7.26 -3.84 -11.55
CA ALA A 323 -7.21 -3.47 -12.97
C ALA A 323 -5.81 -3.69 -13.56
N ASN A 324 -4.76 -3.19 -12.88
CA ASN A 324 -3.38 -3.27 -13.35
C ASN A 324 -2.86 -4.71 -13.41
N LEU A 325 -3.12 -5.50 -12.37
CA LEU A 325 -2.68 -6.88 -12.30
C LEU A 325 -3.45 -7.78 -13.28
N THR A 326 -4.75 -7.53 -13.48
CA THR A 326 -5.56 -8.24 -14.46
C THR A 326 -5.07 -7.95 -15.87
N PHE A 327 -4.83 -6.69 -16.21
CA PHE A 327 -4.26 -6.31 -17.50
C PHE A 327 -2.91 -6.99 -17.76
N ALA A 328 -1.99 -6.95 -16.78
CA ALA A 328 -0.69 -7.62 -16.88
C ALA A 328 -0.80 -9.14 -16.98
N ALA A 329 -1.78 -9.76 -16.32
CA ALA A 329 -2.01 -11.19 -16.37
C ALA A 329 -2.50 -11.67 -17.73
N ILE A 330 -3.46 -10.94 -18.34
CA ILE A 330 -3.99 -11.25 -19.67
C ILE A 330 -2.87 -11.23 -20.71
N GLU A 331 -2.04 -10.18 -20.73
CA GLU A 331 -0.90 -10.10 -21.66
C GLU A 331 0.11 -11.22 -21.41
N THR A 332 0.34 -11.60 -20.15
CA THR A 332 1.23 -12.71 -19.80
C THR A 332 0.67 -14.06 -20.24
N HIS A 333 -0.63 -14.28 -20.09
CA HIS A 333 -1.33 -15.49 -20.49
C HIS A 333 -1.31 -15.64 -22.02
N SER A 334 -1.64 -14.58 -22.76
CA SER A 334 -1.55 -14.57 -24.23
C SER A 334 -0.12 -14.87 -24.71
N TRP A 335 0.90 -14.31 -24.04
CA TRP A 335 2.28 -14.61 -24.36
C TRP A 335 2.63 -16.10 -24.15
N TYR A 336 2.13 -16.73 -23.07
CA TYR A 336 2.36 -18.17 -22.83
C TYR A 336 1.71 -19.04 -23.91
N LEU A 337 0.47 -18.75 -24.29
CA LEU A 337 -0.26 -19.47 -25.36
C LEU A 337 0.45 -19.36 -26.72
N CYS A 338 1.02 -18.20 -27.04
CA CYS A 338 1.75 -18.02 -28.30
C CYS A 338 3.15 -18.64 -28.27
N LYS A 339 3.77 -18.77 -27.09
CA LYS A 339 5.16 -19.22 -26.96
C LYS A 339 5.29 -20.74 -26.86
N PHE A 340 4.32 -21.41 -26.24
CA PHE A 340 4.38 -22.84 -25.98
C PHE A 340 3.14 -23.55 -26.51
N ASP A 341 3.32 -24.41 -27.51
CA ASP A 341 2.24 -25.25 -28.04
C ASP A 341 1.69 -26.23 -26.98
N SER A 342 2.54 -26.64 -26.04
CA SER A 342 2.18 -27.53 -24.92
C SER A 342 1.57 -26.82 -23.71
N TYR A 343 1.29 -25.50 -23.79
CA TYR A 343 0.72 -24.78 -22.65
C TYR A 343 -0.70 -25.26 -22.33
N PRO A 344 -1.03 -25.53 -21.04
CA PRO A 344 -2.37 -25.98 -20.66
C PRO A 344 -3.45 -24.93 -20.97
N ARG A 345 -4.33 -25.23 -21.94
CA ARG A 345 -5.43 -24.34 -22.33
C ARG A 345 -6.56 -24.24 -21.30
N SER A 346 -6.56 -25.10 -20.29
CA SER A 346 -7.53 -25.07 -19.19
C SER A 346 -7.23 -24.01 -18.13
N ARG A 347 -6.03 -23.40 -18.14
CA ARG A 347 -5.67 -22.34 -17.18
C ARG A 347 -6.36 -21.04 -17.54
N TRP A 348 -6.86 -20.34 -16.53
CA TRP A 348 -7.33 -18.96 -16.66
C TRP A 348 -6.16 -17.98 -16.57
N SER A 349 -6.29 -16.74 -17.03
CA SER A 349 -5.21 -15.75 -16.92
C SER A 349 -4.96 -15.32 -15.48
N ILE A 350 -6.00 -15.03 -14.69
CA ILE A 350 -5.87 -14.60 -13.29
C ILE A 350 -7.08 -14.89 -12.41
N ILE A 351 -8.31 -14.60 -12.82
CA ILE A 351 -9.51 -14.81 -12.01
C ILE A 351 -10.16 -16.10 -12.51
N PRO A 352 -10.18 -17.18 -11.70
CA PRO A 352 -10.81 -18.42 -12.08
C PRO A 352 -12.25 -18.17 -12.54
N TYR A 353 -12.64 -18.80 -13.65
CA TYR A 353 -13.99 -18.70 -14.25
C TYR A 353 -14.39 -17.34 -14.84
N VAL A 354 -13.50 -16.36 -14.86
CA VAL A 354 -13.78 -15.03 -15.47
C VAL A 354 -12.80 -14.73 -16.58
N CYS A 355 -11.49 -14.76 -16.28
CA CYS A 355 -10.46 -14.41 -17.24
C CYS A 355 -9.13 -15.09 -17.00
#